data_AF-A0A4R6UKT7-F1
#
_entry.id   AF-A0A4R6UKT7-F1
#
_cell.length_a   1.000
_cell.length_b   1.000
_cell.length_c   1.000
_cell.angle_alpha   90.00
_cell.angle_beta   90.00
_cell.angle_gamma   90.00
#
_symmetry.space_group_name_H-M   'P 1'
#
loop_
_entity.id
_entity.type
_entity.pdbx_description
1 polymer ?
#
loop_
_entity_poly.entity_id
_entity_poly.type
_entity_poly.pdbx_seq_one_letter_code
_entity_poly.pdbx_strand_id
1 'polypeptide(L)'
;MSTKHRGRIEGAPVTQRLPTPAGGVKLETFVPWRLVQRGTRRAVIPPPGVRTAVEAHSTWAAPVRTEIPDTALLRALGLAHHWQRLLTEGRVASAAEIAKAEGMDVSQVHRLMRLTLLAPELVERLAATPELPVERLLGRPWPYGWAEQIRVLASMP
;
A
#
# COMPACT_ATOMS: atom_id res chain seq x y z
N MET A 1 -3.44 -35.71 -17.07
CA MET A 1 -4.29 -34.55 -16.71
C MET A 1 -3.39 -33.41 -16.26
N SER A 2 -3.65 -32.18 -16.71
CA SER A 2 -2.81 -31.01 -16.41
C SER A 2 -2.80 -30.69 -14.91
N THR A 3 -1.62 -30.78 -14.28
CA THR A 3 -1.40 -30.46 -12.85
C THR A 3 -1.54 -28.97 -12.50
N LYS A 4 -2.01 -28.15 -13.45
CA LYS A 4 -2.08 -26.68 -13.37
C LYS A 4 -3.49 -26.19 -13.01
N HIS A 5 -4.13 -26.76 -11.99
CA HIS A 5 -5.44 -26.28 -11.55
C HIS A 5 -5.32 -25.00 -10.70
N ARG A 6 -6.26 -24.06 -10.93
CA ARG A 6 -6.27 -22.67 -10.42
C ARG A 6 -6.57 -22.52 -8.92
N GLY A 7 -6.73 -23.61 -8.16
CA GLY A 7 -6.94 -23.56 -6.71
C GLY A 7 -7.02 -24.96 -6.10
N ARG A 8 -7.19 -25.03 -4.77
CA ARG A 8 -7.20 -26.27 -3.99
C ARG A 8 -8.63 -26.61 -3.57
N ILE A 9 -9.07 -27.84 -3.83
CA ILE A 9 -10.32 -28.37 -3.27
C ILE A 9 -10.03 -28.76 -1.82
N GLU A 10 -10.83 -28.26 -0.88
CA GLU A 10 -10.59 -28.40 0.55
C GLU A 10 -11.49 -29.42 1.24
N GLY A 11 -12.36 -30.07 0.47
CA GLY A 11 -13.28 -31.09 0.97
C GLY A 11 -14.03 -31.79 -0.14
N ALA A 12 -14.81 -32.79 0.23
CA ALA A 12 -15.67 -33.50 -0.72
C ALA A 12 -16.81 -32.59 -1.21
N PRO A 13 -17.14 -32.59 -2.50
CA PRO A 13 -18.35 -31.95 -3.00
C PRO A 13 -19.60 -32.50 -2.31
N VAL A 14 -20.52 -31.62 -1.95
CA VAL A 14 -21.81 -31.99 -1.34
C VAL A 14 -22.92 -31.67 -2.33
N THR A 15 -23.69 -32.68 -2.74
CA THR A 15 -24.83 -32.49 -3.64
C THR A 15 -26.13 -32.55 -2.85
N GLN A 16 -26.91 -31.47 -2.92
CA GLN A 16 -28.23 -31.37 -2.31
C GLN A 16 -29.32 -31.53 -3.37
N ARG A 17 -30.37 -32.27 -3.01
CA ARG A 17 -31.58 -32.44 -3.81
C ARG A 17 -32.65 -31.51 -3.25
N LEU A 18 -33.00 -30.48 -4.00
CA LEU A 18 -34.01 -29.50 -3.62
C LEU A 18 -35.32 -29.81 -4.36
N PRO A 19 -36.44 -30.06 -3.65
CA PRO A 19 -37.73 -30.24 -4.29
C PRO A 19 -38.19 -28.91 -4.89
N THR A 20 -38.66 -28.93 -6.13
CA THR A 20 -39.26 -27.74 -6.77
C THR A 20 -40.79 -27.80 -6.69
N PRO A 21 -41.49 -26.65 -6.65
CA PRO A 21 -42.95 -26.59 -6.52
C PRO A 21 -43.71 -27.32 -7.64
N ALA A 22 -43.09 -27.50 -8.81
CA ALA A 22 -43.66 -28.19 -9.96
C ALA A 22 -43.39 -29.71 -9.99
N GLY A 23 -42.92 -30.31 -8.88
CA GLY A 23 -42.66 -31.75 -8.79
C GLY A 23 -41.32 -32.22 -9.38
N GLY A 24 -40.47 -31.30 -9.85
CA GLY A 24 -39.11 -31.60 -10.29
C GLY A 24 -38.11 -31.65 -9.13
N VAL A 25 -36.93 -32.23 -9.37
CA VAL A 25 -35.81 -32.22 -8.43
C VAL A 25 -34.70 -31.35 -8.99
N LYS A 26 -34.32 -30.29 -8.27
CA LYS A 26 -33.15 -29.47 -8.58
C LYS A 26 -31.95 -30.05 -7.82
N LEU A 27 -30.85 -30.32 -8.54
CA LEU A 27 -29.58 -30.72 -7.92
C LEU A 27 -28.68 -29.49 -7.79
N GLU A 28 -28.18 -29.25 -6.59
CA GLU A 28 -27.19 -28.21 -6.32
C GLU A 28 -25.95 -28.86 -5.69
N THR A 29 -24.80 -28.72 -6.35
CA THR A 29 -23.53 -29.28 -5.86
C THR A 29 -22.63 -28.16 -5.36
N PHE A 30 -22.33 -28.17 -4.07
CA PHE A 30 -21.36 -27.29 -3.45
C PHE A 30 -19.97 -27.93 -3.49
N VAL A 31 -18.98 -27.22 -4.06
CA VAL A 31 -17.58 -27.67 -4.11
C VAL A 31 -16.74 -26.70 -3.25
N PRO A 32 -16.22 -27.13 -2.08
CA PRO A 32 -15.38 -26.28 -1.25
C PRO A 32 -14.02 -26.09 -1.91
N TRP A 33 -13.85 -24.96 -2.60
CA TRP A 33 -12.65 -24.63 -3.37
C TRP A 33 -12.03 -23.33 -2.87
N ARG A 34 -10.73 -23.35 -2.62
CA ARG A 34 -9.93 -22.18 -2.20
C ARG A 34 -8.99 -21.76 -3.32
N LEU A 35 -9.10 -20.48 -3.69
CA LEU A 35 -8.14 -19.83 -4.60
C LEU A 35 -6.81 -19.65 -3.86
N VAL A 36 -5.74 -20.23 -4.39
CA VAL A 36 -4.40 -20.09 -3.82
C VAL A 36 -3.67 -18.98 -4.59
N GLN A 37 -3.31 -17.91 -3.89
CA GLN A 37 -2.54 -16.81 -4.46
C GLN A 37 -1.14 -17.34 -4.84
N ARG A 38 -0.78 -17.26 -6.12
CA ARG A 38 0.57 -17.61 -6.59
C ARG A 38 1.34 -16.35 -6.94
N GLY A 39 2.60 -16.29 -6.51
CA GLY A 39 3.59 -15.35 -7.03
C GLY A 39 3.83 -15.63 -8.51
N THR A 40 2.98 -15.07 -9.38
CA THR A 40 3.06 -15.29 -10.81
C THR A 40 3.96 -14.21 -11.39
N ARG A 41 5.13 -14.59 -11.90
CA ARG A 41 6.00 -13.66 -12.64
C ARG A 41 5.49 -13.58 -14.08
N ARG A 42 4.95 -12.42 -14.47
CA ARG A 42 4.56 -12.15 -15.85
C ARG A 42 5.84 -12.13 -16.71
N ALA A 43 6.02 -13.13 -17.57
CA ALA A 43 7.10 -13.15 -18.55
C ALA A 43 6.53 -12.77 -19.92
N VAL A 44 7.13 -11.76 -20.56
CA VAL A 44 6.81 -11.41 -21.96
C VAL A 44 7.72 -12.25 -22.84
N ILE A 45 7.15 -13.20 -23.57
CA ILE A 45 7.90 -14.06 -24.49
C ILE A 45 7.88 -13.38 -25.87
N PRO A 46 9.03 -12.96 -26.41
CA PRO A 46 9.08 -12.38 -27.75
C PRO A 46 8.85 -13.46 -28.83
N PRO A 47 8.36 -13.06 -30.03
CA PRO A 47 8.24 -13.97 -31.16
C PRO A 47 9.60 -14.62 -31.51
N PRO A 48 9.62 -15.88 -31.99
CA PRO A 48 10.86 -16.58 -32.31
C PRO A 48 11.64 -15.83 -33.40
N GLY A 49 12.92 -15.54 -33.14
CA GLY A 49 13.82 -14.80 -34.03
C GLY A 49 14.27 -13.42 -33.54
N VAL A 50 13.63 -12.88 -32.48
CA VAL A 50 14.02 -11.59 -31.89
C VAL A 50 14.97 -11.82 -30.71
N ARG A 51 16.24 -11.40 -30.85
CA ARG A 51 17.28 -11.54 -29.80
C ARG A 51 17.29 -10.39 -28.78
N THR A 52 16.56 -9.32 -29.04
CA THR A 52 16.44 -8.17 -28.14
C THR A 52 15.29 -8.42 -27.18
N ALA A 53 15.54 -8.24 -25.87
CA ALA A 53 14.47 -8.20 -24.89
C ALA A 53 13.46 -7.12 -25.33
N VAL A 54 12.25 -7.54 -25.71
CA VAL A 54 11.19 -6.59 -26.04
C VAL A 54 10.82 -5.90 -24.72
N GLU A 55 11.30 -4.67 -24.55
CA GLU A 55 10.82 -3.78 -23.50
C GLU A 55 9.31 -3.67 -23.69
N ALA A 56 8.58 -4.26 -22.76
CA ALA A 56 7.13 -4.24 -22.75
C ALA A 56 6.66 -2.81 -22.47
N HIS A 57 6.68 -1.98 -23.50
CA HIS A 57 6.00 -0.70 -23.53
C HIS A 57 4.50 -0.99 -23.57
N SER A 58 3.95 -1.37 -22.42
CA SER A 58 2.52 -1.24 -22.18
C SER A 58 2.16 0.22 -22.44
N THR A 59 1.30 0.47 -23.42
CA THR A 59 0.75 1.81 -23.73
C THR A 59 -0.08 2.38 -22.56
N TRP A 60 -0.30 1.58 -21.51
CA TRP A 60 -0.55 2.06 -20.15
C TRP A 60 0.74 1.94 -19.34
N ALA A 61 1.68 2.86 -19.57
CA ALA A 61 2.86 3.02 -18.75
C ALA A 61 2.47 3.85 -17.53
N ALA A 62 1.83 3.22 -16.55
CA ALA A 62 2.16 3.62 -15.18
C ALA A 62 3.69 3.45 -15.10
N PRO A 63 4.46 4.48 -14.67
CA PRO A 63 5.90 4.37 -14.63
C PRO A 63 6.25 3.09 -13.90
N VAL A 64 7.25 2.36 -14.41
CA VAL A 64 7.91 1.29 -13.67
C VAL A 64 8.07 1.84 -12.26
N ARG A 65 7.23 1.37 -11.32
CA ARG A 65 7.46 1.66 -9.92
C ARG A 65 8.76 0.92 -9.69
N THR A 66 9.87 1.65 -9.79
CA THR A 66 11.01 1.40 -8.91
C THR A 66 10.33 1.16 -7.58
N GLU A 67 10.38 -0.08 -7.11
CA GLU A 67 9.70 -0.48 -5.89
C GLU A 67 10.43 0.26 -4.76
N ILE A 68 10.14 1.55 -4.59
CA ILE A 68 10.62 2.35 -3.48
C ILE A 68 10.07 1.58 -2.28
N PRO A 69 10.94 0.96 -1.47
CA PRO A 69 10.48 0.15 -0.37
C PRO A 69 9.58 1.02 0.48
N ASP A 70 8.40 0.50 0.83
CA ASP A 70 7.46 1.20 1.68
C ASP A 70 8.05 1.29 3.10
N THR A 71 8.84 2.33 3.32
CA THR A 71 9.57 2.55 4.57
C THR A 71 8.66 3.17 5.62
N ALA A 72 8.99 2.94 6.88
CA ALA A 72 8.27 3.56 7.99
C ALA A 72 8.19 5.09 7.85
N LEU A 73 9.24 5.71 7.31
CA LEU A 73 9.30 7.14 7.01
C LEU A 73 8.30 7.56 5.93
N LEU A 74 8.25 6.85 4.81
CA LEU A 74 7.31 7.15 3.73
C LEU A 74 5.85 6.94 4.16
N ARG A 75 5.58 5.89 4.94
CA ARG A 75 4.25 5.68 5.55
C ARG A 75 3.88 6.84 6.47
N ALA A 76 4.79 7.28 7.33
CA ALA A 76 4.55 8.38 8.25
C ALA A 76 4.27 9.70 7.52
N LEU A 77 5.04 10.01 6.47
CA LEU A 77 4.79 11.16 5.60
C LEU A 77 3.43 11.07 4.92
N GLY A 78 3.10 9.90 4.37
CA GLY A 78 1.81 9.63 3.73
C GLY A 78 0.63 9.82 4.68
N LEU A 79 0.72 9.27 5.90
CA LEU A 79 -0.31 9.43 6.94
C LEU A 79 -0.47 10.90 7.34
N ALA A 80 0.64 11.61 7.59
CA ALA A 80 0.60 13.00 7.99
C ALA A 80 -0.13 13.88 6.97
N HIS A 81 0.19 13.74 5.68
CA HIS A 81 -0.49 14.48 4.61
C HIS A 81 -1.93 14.00 4.39
N HIS A 82 -2.20 12.70 4.53
CA HIS A 82 -3.56 12.17 4.45
C HIS A 82 -4.46 12.79 5.53
N TRP A 83 -4.00 12.79 6.78
CA TRP A 83 -4.72 13.36 7.92
C TRP A 83 -4.91 14.87 7.78
N GLN A 84 -3.88 15.60 7.35
CA GLN A 84 -4.01 17.04 7.05
C GLN A 84 -5.09 17.28 6.00
N ARG A 85 -5.16 16.46 4.96
CA ARG A 85 -6.20 16.54 3.94
C ARG A 85 -7.58 16.23 4.51
N LEU A 86 -7.73 15.20 5.34
CA LEU A 86 -9.02 14.91 6.00
C LEU A 86 -9.52 16.08 6.85
N LEU A 87 -8.62 16.73 7.59
CA LEU A 87 -8.94 17.91 8.40
C LEU A 87 -9.33 19.10 7.52
N THR A 88 -8.57 19.34 6.45
CA THR A 88 -8.81 20.46 5.52
C THR A 88 -10.12 20.28 4.74
N GLU A 89 -10.44 19.04 4.38
CA GLU A 89 -11.71 18.67 3.72
C GLU A 89 -12.89 18.60 4.70
N GLY A 90 -12.67 18.79 6.01
CA GLY A 90 -13.71 18.68 7.04
C GLY A 90 -14.28 17.28 7.21
N ARG A 91 -13.59 16.24 6.72
CA ARG A 91 -14.01 14.83 6.84
C ARG A 91 -13.80 14.28 8.24
N VAL A 92 -12.92 14.91 9.00
CA VAL A 92 -12.69 14.68 10.43
C VAL A 92 -12.61 16.04 11.11
N ALA A 93 -13.13 16.14 12.32
CA ALA A 93 -13.26 17.38 13.06
C ALA A 93 -12.00 17.75 13.85
N SER A 94 -11.17 16.78 14.24
CA SER A 94 -9.97 17.03 15.06
C SER A 94 -8.94 15.92 15.01
N ALA A 95 -7.72 16.22 15.45
CA ALA A 95 -6.67 15.21 15.65
C ALA A 95 -7.07 14.12 16.67
N ALA A 96 -7.96 14.44 17.63
CA ALA A 96 -8.47 13.45 18.59
C ALA A 96 -9.39 12.41 17.92
N GLU A 97 -10.16 12.82 16.92
CA GLU A 97 -10.98 11.90 16.13
C GLU A 97 -10.11 10.97 15.28
N ILE A 98 -9.04 11.52 14.69
CA ILE A 98 -8.03 10.73 13.97
C ILE A 98 -7.37 9.72 14.90
N ALA A 99 -6.93 10.15 16.08
CA ALA A 99 -6.32 9.28 17.08
C ALA A 99 -7.23 8.12 17.47
N LYS A 100 -8.52 8.41 17.69
CA LYS A 100 -9.55 7.39 17.98
C LYS A 100 -9.74 6.41 16.81
N ALA A 101 -9.78 6.91 15.57
CA ALA A 101 -9.95 6.08 14.38
C ALA A 101 -8.75 5.15 14.12
N GLU A 102 -7.54 5.63 14.39
CA GLU A 102 -6.28 4.91 14.16
C GLU A 102 -5.86 4.06 15.38
N GLY A 103 -6.54 4.20 16.52
CA GLY A 103 -6.18 3.52 17.77
C GLY A 103 -4.84 4.00 18.37
N MET A 104 -4.48 5.26 18.13
CA MET A 104 -3.23 5.88 18.56
C MET A 104 -3.45 6.96 19.62
N ASP A 105 -2.39 7.35 20.33
CA ASP A 105 -2.44 8.53 21.20
C ASP A 105 -2.49 9.84 20.39
N VAL A 106 -3.24 10.83 20.90
CA VAL A 106 -3.40 12.14 20.25
C VAL A 106 -2.05 12.85 20.09
N SER A 107 -1.12 12.65 21.04
CA SER A 107 0.22 13.24 20.95
C SER A 107 1.02 12.63 19.80
N GLN A 108 0.84 11.34 19.49
CA GLN A 108 1.49 10.71 18.35
C GLN A 108 0.94 11.23 17.02
N VAL A 109 -0.38 11.46 16.93
CA VAL A 109 -0.99 12.09 15.76
C VAL A 109 -0.40 13.49 15.53
N HIS A 110 -0.37 14.33 16.56
CA HIS A 110 0.25 15.66 16.45
C HIS A 110 1.73 15.58 16.08
N ARG A 111 2.48 14.64 16.65
CA ARG A 111 3.90 14.45 16.37
C ARG A 111 4.12 14.08 14.90
N LEU A 112 3.33 13.16 14.36
CA LEU A 112 3.38 12.78 12.94
C LEU A 112 2.91 13.92 12.02
N MET A 113 1.86 14.64 12.39
CA MET A 113 1.36 15.79 11.62
C MET A 113 2.42 16.88 11.43
N ARG A 114 3.40 17.02 12.34
CA ARG A 114 4.52 17.97 12.15
C ARG A 114 5.37 17.66 10.91
N LEU A 115 5.32 16.44 10.37
CA LEU A 115 5.99 16.09 9.11
C LEU A 115 5.45 16.88 7.91
N THR A 116 4.22 17.38 8.00
CA THR A 116 3.62 18.23 6.93
C THR A 116 4.26 19.61 6.82
N LEU A 117 5.01 20.04 7.83
CA LEU A 117 5.69 21.34 7.88
C LEU A 117 7.11 21.31 7.30
N LEU A 118 7.56 20.14 6.85
CA LEU A 118 8.88 19.98 6.26
C LEU A 118 8.96 20.64 4.88
N ALA A 119 10.11 21.23 4.57
CA ALA A 119 10.40 21.78 3.26
C ALA A 119 10.27 20.69 2.18
N PRO A 120 9.73 20.99 1.00
CA PRO A 120 9.59 20.01 -0.09
C PRO A 120 10.92 19.34 -0.46
N GLU A 121 12.00 20.11 -0.55
CA GLU A 121 13.36 19.61 -0.79
C GLU A 121 13.80 18.59 0.27
N LEU A 122 13.39 18.79 1.54
CA LEU A 122 13.69 17.87 2.61
C LEU A 122 12.94 16.55 2.44
N VAL A 123 11.66 16.60 2.07
CA VAL A 123 10.84 15.42 1.79
C VAL A 123 11.45 14.60 0.65
N GLU A 124 11.91 15.26 -0.42
CA GLU A 124 12.58 14.60 -1.54
C GLU A 124 13.88 13.90 -1.11
N ARG A 125 14.72 14.59 -0.33
CA ARG A 125 15.97 14.01 0.20
C ARG A 125 15.73 12.82 1.13
N LEU A 126 14.69 12.91 1.97
CA LEU A 126 14.28 11.84 2.87
C LEU A 126 13.71 10.64 2.09
N ALA A 127 12.98 10.88 1.01
CA ALA A 127 12.50 9.82 0.12
C ALA A 127 13.65 9.11 -0.61
N ALA A 128 14.71 9.84 -0.95
CA ALA A 128 15.92 9.29 -1.56
C ALA A 128 16.83 8.53 -0.57
N THR A 129 16.70 8.78 0.74
CA THR A 129 17.51 8.14 1.79
C THR A 129 16.62 7.40 2.81
N PRO A 130 16.08 6.23 2.45
CA PRO A 130 15.07 5.54 3.25
C PRO A 130 15.55 4.94 4.58
N GLU A 131 16.84 4.96 4.86
CA GLU A 131 17.43 4.35 6.07
C GLU A 131 17.29 5.22 7.33
N LEU A 132 16.85 6.48 7.20
CA LEU A 132 16.67 7.36 8.34
C LEU A 132 15.41 6.97 9.15
N PRO A 133 15.55 6.59 10.44
CA PRO A 133 14.41 6.23 11.27
C PRO A 133 13.52 7.45 11.55
N VAL A 134 12.20 7.26 11.46
CA VAL A 134 11.23 8.36 11.62
C VAL A 134 11.30 8.99 13.01
N GLU A 135 11.62 8.19 14.04
CA GLU A 135 11.75 8.63 15.43
C GLU A 135 12.82 9.69 15.59
N ARG A 136 13.88 9.64 14.76
CA ARG A 136 14.97 10.60 14.78
C ARG A 136 14.55 11.95 14.23
N LEU A 137 13.69 11.98 13.21
CA LEU A 137 13.06 13.21 12.72
C LEU A 137 12.08 13.76 13.76
N LEU A 138 11.29 12.89 14.37
CA LEU A 138 10.25 13.28 15.31
C LEU A 138 10.77 13.61 16.72
N GLY A 139 12.02 13.25 17.04
CA GLY A 139 12.63 13.42 18.35
C GLY A 139 13.01 14.87 18.70
N ARG A 140 12.92 15.79 17.73
CA ARG A 140 13.37 17.18 17.90
C ARG A 140 12.31 18.16 17.39
N PRO A 141 12.19 19.37 17.99
CA PRO A 141 11.48 20.48 17.36
C PRO A 141 12.18 20.85 16.04
N TRP A 142 11.44 20.86 14.94
CA TRP A 142 11.95 21.36 13.66
C TRP A 142 11.74 22.88 13.64
N PRO A 143 12.72 23.65 13.14
CA PRO A 143 12.50 25.07 12.91
C PRO A 143 11.40 25.26 11.85
N TYR A 144 10.63 26.34 11.96
CA TYR A 144 9.58 26.64 10.99
C TYR A 144 10.12 27.15 9.65
N GLY A 145 11.31 27.78 9.64
CA GLY A 145 11.95 28.26 8.43
C GLY A 145 12.61 27.14 7.63
N TRP A 146 12.27 27.03 6.35
CA TRP A 146 12.77 25.95 5.47
C TRP A 146 14.29 25.95 5.32
N ALA A 147 14.93 27.13 5.25
CA ALA A 147 16.39 27.24 5.14
C ALA A 147 17.10 26.70 6.40
N GLU A 148 16.50 26.88 7.57
CA GLU A 148 16.98 26.32 8.84
C GLU A 148 16.76 24.80 8.89
N GLN A 149 15.61 24.31 8.39
CA GLN A 149 15.34 22.87 8.32
C GLN A 149 16.40 22.14 7.48
N ILE A 150 16.74 22.68 6.31
CA ILE A 150 17.77 22.10 5.42
C ILE A 150 19.14 22.06 6.12
N ARG A 151 19.52 23.14 6.83
CA ARG A 151 20.75 23.19 7.63
C ARG A 151 20.77 22.14 8.74
N VAL A 152 19.65 21.98 9.45
CA VAL A 152 19.54 20.97 10.53
C VAL A 152 19.73 19.56 9.98
N LEU A 153 19.11 19.21 8.85
CA LEU A 153 19.31 17.89 8.25
C LEU A 153 20.76 17.70 7.78
N ALA A 154 21.36 18.72 7.16
CA ALA A 154 22.76 18.66 6.73
C ALA A 154 23.75 18.45 7.90
N SER A 155 23.40 18.95 9.09
CA SER A 155 24.18 18.75 10.32
C SER A 155 23.90 17.41 11.04
N MET A 156 22.96 16.60 10.53
CA MET A 156 22.60 15.33 11.13
C MET A 156 23.63 14.25 10.71
N PRO A 157 24.29 13.56 11.67
CA PRO A 157 25.31 12.56 11.37
C PRO A 157 24.75 11.24 10.83
#